data_AF-A0A930DHW8-F1
#
_entry.id   AF-A0A930DHW8-F1
#
_cell.length_a   1.000
_cell.length_b   1.000
_cell.length_c   1.000
_cell.angle_alpha   90.00
_cell.angle_beta   90.00
_cell.angle_gamma   90.00
#
_symmetry.space_group_name_H-M   'P 1'
#
loop_
_entity.id
_entity.type
_entity.pdbx_description
1 polymer ?
#
loop_
_entity_poly.entity_id
_entity_poly.type
_entity_poly.pdbx_seq_one_letter_code
_entity_poly.pdbx_strand_id
1 'polypeptide(L)' 'MPSIKRALISLSDKNGAVEFAQTLHKLGVEILSTGGTAKLLADAGVPVIEVADYTGFPEMLDGRV' A
#
# COMPACT_ATOMS: atom_id res chain seq x y z
N MET A 1 22.47 1.61 11.17
CA MET A 1 21.83 1.14 9.93
C MET A 1 20.58 1.98 9.70
N PRO A 2 20.24 2.34 8.45
CA PRO A 2 18.99 3.04 8.17
C PRO A 2 17.78 2.16 8.53
N SER A 3 16.73 2.76 9.07
CA SER A 3 15.45 2.08 9.35
C SER A 3 14.44 2.43 8.26
N ILE A 4 13.67 1.43 7.83
CA ILE A 4 12.56 1.66 6.89
C ILE A 4 11.47 2.43 7.63
N LYS A 5 11.05 3.57 7.07
CA LYS A 5 9.97 4.40 7.63
C LYS A 5 8.67 4.28 6.85
N ARG A 6 8.75 3.96 5.56
CA ARG A 6 7.63 3.92 4.63
C ARG A 6 7.86 2.86 3.57
N ALA A 7 6.79 2.20 3.14
CA ALA A 7 6.78 1.22 2.06
C ALA A 7 5.70 1.54 1.03
N LEU A 8 6.03 1.43 -0.26
CA LEU A 8 5.07 1.45 -1.36
C LEU A 8 4.84 0.00 -1.82
N ILE A 9 3.60 -0.47 -1.77
CA ILE A 9 3.22 -1.85 -2.11
C ILE A 9 2.25 -1.81 -3.30
N SER A 10 2.63 -2.39 -4.43
CA SER A 10 1.79 -2.51 -5.64
C SER A 10 2.04 -3.87 -6.27
N LEU A 11 1.07 -4.79 -6.12
CA LEU A 11 1.26 -6.20 -6.44
C LEU A 11 0.16 -6.72 -7.36
N SER A 12 0.56 -7.35 -8.47
CA SER A 12 -0.36 -8.10 -9.33
C SER A 12 -0.84 -9.37 -8.64
N ASP A 13 0.09 -10.23 -8.20
CA ASP A 13 -0.18 -11.37 -7.31
C ASP A 13 -0.13 -10.91 -5.85
N LYS A 14 -1.23 -11.11 -5.13
CA LYS A 14 -1.44 -10.60 -3.77
C LYS A 14 -1.29 -11.68 -2.69
N ASN A 15 -0.81 -12.87 -3.05
CA ASN A 15 -0.51 -13.92 -2.08
C ASN A 15 0.44 -13.41 -0.98
N GLY A 16 0.02 -13.55 0.29
CA GLY A 16 0.78 -13.11 1.46
C GLY A 16 0.85 -11.59 1.69
N ALA A 17 0.23 -10.77 0.83
CA ALA A 17 0.34 -9.31 0.91
C ALA A 17 -0.15 -8.73 2.25
N VAL A 18 -1.25 -9.28 2.78
CA VAL A 18 -1.86 -8.82 4.04
C VAL A 18 -0.93 -9.09 5.23
N GLU A 19 -0.39 -10.30 5.36
CA GLU A 19 0.50 -10.68 6.47
C GLU A 19 1.81 -9.86 6.44
N PHE A 20 2.34 -9.65 5.24
CA PHE A 20 3.51 -8.79 5.02
C PHE A 20 3.23 -7.35 5.46
N ALA A 21 2.13 -6.75 4.99
CA ALA A 21 1.76 -5.38 5.33
C ALA A 21 1.45 -5.21 6.83
N GLN A 22 0.78 -6.17 7.46
CA GLN A 22 0.55 -6.16 8.91
C GLN A 22 1.87 -6.17 9.70
N THR A 23 2.86 -6.94 9.24
CA THR A 23 4.17 -6.98 9.89
C THR A 23 4.88 -5.64 9.76
N LEU A 24 4.87 -5.02 8.58
CA LEU A 24 5.42 -3.69 8.38
C LEU A 24 4.73 -2.65 9.27
N HIS A 25 3.40 -2.68 9.34
CA HIS A 25 2.63 -1.76 10.18
C HIS A 25 2.98 -1.92 11.67
N LYS A 26 3.11 -3.16 12.17
CA LYS A 26 3.55 -3.45 13.56
C LYS A 26 4.94 -2.90 13.86
N LEU A 27 5.80 -2.80 12.85
CA LEU A 27 7.15 -2.21 12.96
C LEU A 27 7.14 -0.66 12.84
N GLY A 28 5.97 -0.04 12.73
CA GLY A 28 5.82 1.41 12.59
C GLY A 28 6.12 1.93 11.20
N VAL A 29 6.04 1.08 10.17
CA VAL A 29 6.21 1.48 8.77
C VAL A 29 4.88 1.97 8.21
N GLU A 30 4.89 3.17 7.62
CA GLU A 30 3.74 3.72 6.90
C GLU A 30 3.60 3.05 5.53
N ILE A 31 2.37 2.69 5.16
CA ILE A 31 2.12 1.93 3.93
C ILE A 31 1.37 2.81 2.93
N LEU A 32 1.95 2.94 1.73
CA LEU A 32 1.28 3.48 0.55
C LEU A 32 0.97 2.34 -0.41
N SER A 33 -0.16 2.42 -1.09
CA SER A 33 -0.53 1.43 -2.10
C SER A 33 -1.46 2.02 -3.16
N THR A 34 -1.67 1.27 -4.24
CA THR A 34 -2.49 1.67 -5.39
C THR A 34 -3.60 0.65 -5.62
N GLY A 35 -4.76 1.15 -6.07
CA GLY A 35 -5.84 0.37 -6.68
C GLY A 35 -6.18 -0.91 -5.93
N GLY A 36 -6.12 -2.04 -6.63
CA GLY A 36 -6.52 -3.33 -6.07
C GLY A 36 -5.66 -3.82 -4.88
N THR A 37 -4.42 -3.36 -4.75
CA THR A 37 -3.60 -3.69 -3.57
C THR A 37 -4.01 -2.83 -2.37
N ALA A 38 -4.24 -1.53 -2.55
CA ALA A 38 -4.72 -0.65 -1.50
C ALA A 38 -6.05 -1.16 -0.92
N LYS A 39 -6.99 -1.50 -1.80
CA LYS A 39 -8.29 -2.06 -1.41
C LYS A 39 -8.15 -3.34 -0.59
N LEU A 40 -7.33 -4.30 -1.02
CA LEU A 40 -7.10 -5.55 -0.29
C LEU A 40 -6.59 -5.29 1.13
N LEU A 41 -5.63 -4.37 1.28
CA LEU A 41 -5.04 -4.05 2.58
C LEU A 41 -6.05 -3.34 3.50
N ALA A 42 -6.81 -2.38 2.96
CA ALA A 42 -7.85 -1.68 3.69
C ALA A 42 -8.98 -2.63 4.15
N ASP A 43 -9.46 -3.51 3.27
CA ASP A 43 -10.48 -4.53 3.58
C ASP A 43 -10.01 -5.50 4.68
N ALA A 44 -8.70 -5.74 4.79
CA ALA A 44 -8.08 -6.53 5.84
C ALA A 44 -7.77 -5.74 7.14
N GLY A 45 -8.18 -4.47 7.22
CA GLY A 45 -7.97 -3.60 8.37
C GLY A 45 -6.53 -3.10 8.53
N VAL A 46 -5.70 -3.19 7.49
CA VAL A 46 -4.34 -2.63 7.51
C VAL A 46 -4.42 -1.14 7.16
N PRO A 47 -3.92 -0.23 8.01
CA PRO A 47 -3.84 1.18 7.67
C PRO A 47 -2.95 1.39 6.43
N VAL A 48 -3.55 1.95 5.38
CA VAL A 48 -2.90 2.18 4.09
C VAL A 48 -3.33 3.54 3.55
N ILE A 49 -2.38 4.26 2.96
CA ILE A 49 -2.63 5.51 2.25
C ILE A 49 -2.71 5.18 0.76
N GLU A 50 -3.79 5.58 0.11
CA GLU A 50 -3.90 5.45 -1.34
C GLU A 50 -2.95 6.44 -2.02
N VAL A 51 -2.21 6.00 -3.04
CA VAL A 51 -1.26 6.86 -3.75
C VAL A 51 -1.96 8.08 -4.36
N ALA A 52 -3.20 7.94 -4.83
CA ALA A 52 -3.97 9.06 -5.35
C ALA A 52 -4.22 10.15 -4.30
N ASP A 53 -4.50 9.76 -3.06
CA ASP A 53 -4.66 10.71 -1.95
C ASP A 53 -3.32 11.36 -1.59
N TYR A 54 -2.24 10.60 -1.65
CA TYR A 54 -0.90 11.11 -1.36
C TYR A 54 -0.40 12.11 -2.40
N THR A 55 -0.68 11.87 -3.68
CA THR A 55 -0.24 12.73 -4.80
C THR A 55 -1.22 13.86 -5.08
N GLY A 56 -2.49 13.70 -4.73
CA GLY A 56 -3.58 14.57 -5.17
C GLY A 56 -3.98 14.38 -6.64
N PHE A 57 -3.49 13.32 -7.29
CA PHE A 57 -3.84 12.97 -8.67
C PHE A 57 -4.60 11.65 -8.70
N PRO A 58 -5.76 11.58 -9.38
CA PRO A 58 -6.48 10.33 -9.53
C PRO A 58 -5.69 9.36 -10.41
N GLU A 59 -6.05 8.08 -10.35
CA GLU A 59 -5.61 7.08 -11.32
C GLU A 59 -6.15 7.41 -12.71
N MET A 60 -5.28 7.33 -13.73
CA MET A 60 -5.59 7.72 -15.10
C MET A 60 -5.12 6.67 -16.11
N LEU A 61 -5.70 6.72 -17.32
CA LEU A 61 -5.32 5.87 -18.45
C LEU A 61 -5.34 4.35 -18.14
N ASP A 62 -6.35 3.89 -17.40
CA ASP A 62 -6.54 2.48 -16.99
C ASP A 62 -5.34 1.97 -16.16
N GLY A 63 -4.97 2.73 -15.13
CA GLY A 63 -3.88 2.38 -14.20
C GLY A 63 -2.48 2.56 -14.77
N ARG A 64 -2.33 3.30 -15.88
CA ARG A 64 -1.02 3.61 -16.48
C ARG A 64 -0.39 4.87 -15.92
N VAL A 65 -1.15 5.71 -15.21
CA VAL A 65 -0.72 6.96 -14.58
C VAL A 65 -1.35 7.08 -13.20
#